data_AF-A0A926WKB1-F1
#
_entry.id   AF-A0A926WKB1-F1
#
_cell.length_a   1.000
_cell.length_b   1.000
_cell.length_c   1.000
_cell.angle_alpha   90.00
_cell.angle_beta   90.00
_cell.angle_gamma   90.00
#
_symmetry.space_group_name_H-M   'P 1'
#
loop_
_entity.id
_entity.type
_entity.pdbx_description
1 polymer ?
#
loop_
_entity_poly.entity_id
_entity_poly.type
_entity_poly.pdbx_seq_one_letter_code
_entity_poly.pdbx_strand_id
1 'polypeptide(L)'
;MDSLSINFLLEDLKNPDALVREQATRKIWRLWFQQKGISGLEKIDYSQKLMDAGEIGTAEEVLTKLIQAQPDFAEAWNRRAFLYYSVGNYHKSLDDCQMVVQLNPMHFGALHGMGLCYAALKKYREAIQTFQQALKIQPYSLVNQKLILECTIKLS
;
A
#
# COMPACT_ATOMS: atom_id res chain seq x y z
N MET A 1 -12.65 -2.49 -16.29
CA MET A 1 -11.88 -1.24 -16.10
C MET A 1 -10.85 -1.21 -17.22
N ASP A 2 -10.79 -0.13 -18.00
CA ASP A 2 -9.88 -0.09 -19.16
C ASP A 2 -8.43 0.04 -18.69
N SER A 3 -7.61 -0.98 -18.99
CA SER A 3 -6.17 -1.02 -18.70
C SER A 3 -5.42 0.16 -19.32
N LEU A 4 -5.93 0.75 -20.41
CA LEU A 4 -5.32 1.94 -20.99
C LEU A 4 -5.41 3.15 -20.06
N SER A 5 -6.52 3.33 -19.34
CA SER A 5 -6.72 4.50 -18.48
C SER A 5 -5.78 4.51 -17.27
N ILE A 6 -5.49 3.35 -16.68
CA ILE A 6 -4.56 3.29 -15.54
C ILE A 6 -3.11 3.51 -15.95
N ASN A 7 -2.72 3.05 -17.15
CA ASN A 7 -1.36 3.25 -17.66
C ASN A 7 -1.01 4.73 -17.86
N PHE A 8 -1.95 5.53 -18.39
CA PHE A 8 -1.74 6.98 -18.50
C PHE A 8 -1.54 7.63 -17.12
N LEU A 9 -2.34 7.24 -16.13
CA LEU A 9 -2.18 7.77 -14.77
C LEU A 9 -0.84 7.36 -14.15
N LEU A 10 -0.36 6.13 -14.42
CA LEU A 10 0.95 5.67 -13.95
C LEU A 10 2.11 6.45 -14.60
N GLU A 11 1.99 6.86 -15.86
CA GLU A 11 2.95 7.77 -16.48
C GLU A 11 2.86 9.19 -15.91
N ASP A 12 1.65 9.68 -15.61
CA ASP A 12 1.46 10.98 -14.95
C ASP A 12 2.13 11.04 -13.57
N LEU A 13 2.30 9.92 -12.86
CA LEU A 13 3.05 9.86 -11.60
C LEU A 13 4.55 10.22 -11.76
N LYS A 14 5.07 10.14 -12.99
CA LYS A 14 6.47 10.50 -13.31
C LYS A 14 6.59 11.92 -13.86
N ASN A 15 5.49 12.65 -14.00
CA ASN A 15 5.49 14.01 -14.51
C ASN A 15 6.23 14.96 -13.54
N PRO A 16 7.05 15.91 -14.01
CA PRO A 16 7.72 16.89 -13.14
C PRO A 16 6.76 17.83 -12.41
N ASP A 17 5.56 18.07 -12.93
CA ASP A 17 4.52 18.87 -12.28
C ASP A 17 3.88 18.10 -11.10
N ALA A 18 3.95 18.68 -9.90
CA ALA A 18 3.40 18.10 -8.69
C ALA A 18 1.87 17.97 -8.71
N LEU A 19 1.16 18.91 -9.34
CA LEU A 19 -0.30 18.89 -9.42
C LEU A 19 -0.77 17.72 -10.29
N VAL A 20 -0.08 17.47 -11.40
CA VAL A 20 -0.36 16.32 -12.28
C VAL A 20 -0.20 15.01 -11.51
N ARG A 21 0.91 14.85 -10.77
CA ARG A 21 1.15 13.66 -9.94
C ARG A 21 0.10 13.48 -8.84
N GLU A 22 -0.32 14.56 -8.18
CA GLU A 22 -1.31 14.49 -7.11
C GLU A 22 -2.69 14.06 -7.66
N GLN A 23 -3.10 14.64 -8.79
CA GLN A 23 -4.34 14.25 -9.47
C GLN A 23 -4.30 12.80 -9.92
N ALA A 24 -3.19 12.35 -10.51
CA ALA A 24 -2.99 10.97 -10.92
C ALA A 24 -3.06 10.01 -9.72
N THR A 25 -2.37 10.34 -8.62
CA THR A 25 -2.40 9.57 -7.38
C THR A 25 -3.82 9.41 -6.85
N ARG A 26 -4.59 10.51 -6.75
CA ARG A 26 -5.99 10.45 -6.29
C ARG A 26 -6.87 9.58 -7.19
N LYS A 27 -6.72 9.72 -8.51
CA LYS A 27 -7.48 8.91 -9.48
C LYS A 27 -7.12 7.43 -9.38
N ILE A 28 -5.85 7.09 -9.25
CA ILE A 28 -5.39 5.71 -9.09
C ILE A 28 -5.96 5.08 -7.82
N TRP A 29 -5.85 5.76 -6.67
CA TRP A 29 -6.46 5.26 -5.44
C TRP A 29 -7.96 5.07 -5.59
N ARG A 30 -8.67 6.05 -6.17
CA ARG A 30 -10.11 5.91 -6.42
C ARG A 30 -10.43 4.67 -7.26
N LEU A 31 -9.65 4.41 -8.31
CA LEU A 31 -9.84 3.22 -9.15
C LEU A 31 -9.60 1.93 -8.36
N TRP A 32 -8.54 1.84 -7.56
CA TRP A 32 -8.26 0.66 -6.76
C TRP A 32 -9.33 0.40 -5.70
N PHE A 33 -9.78 1.42 -4.96
CA PHE A 33 -10.85 1.29 -3.98
C PHE A 33 -12.20 0.92 -4.59
N GLN A 34 -12.51 1.42 -5.78
CA GLN A 34 -13.82 1.19 -6.44
C GLN A 34 -13.87 -0.10 -7.27
N GLN A 35 -12.75 -0.82 -7.43
CA GLN A 35 -12.65 -2.00 -8.29
C GLN A 35 -13.69 -3.07 -7.95
N LYS A 36 -14.05 -3.20 -6.67
CA LYS A 36 -14.95 -4.25 -6.16
C LYS A 36 -16.30 -3.73 -5.67
N GLY A 37 -16.69 -2.55 -6.14
CA GLY A 37 -18.00 -1.97 -5.87
C GLY A 37 -18.18 -1.46 -4.44
N ILE A 38 -19.40 -1.01 -4.17
CA ILE A 38 -19.75 -0.25 -2.95
C ILE A 38 -19.56 -1.10 -1.69
N SER A 39 -19.97 -2.38 -1.70
CA SER A 39 -19.87 -3.24 -0.52
C SER A 39 -18.41 -3.48 -0.05
N GLY A 40 -17.47 -3.58 -1.00
CA GLY A 40 -16.05 -3.68 -0.66
C GLY A 40 -15.54 -2.40 0.01
N LEU A 41 -15.87 -1.25 -0.59
CA LEU A 41 -15.49 0.06 -0.07
C LEU A 41 -16.08 0.33 1.33
N GLU A 42 -17.36 0.02 1.54
CA GLU A 42 -18.02 0.19 2.85
C GLU A 42 -17.33 -0.60 3.96
N LYS A 43 -16.92 -1.83 3.68
CA LYS A 43 -16.19 -2.68 4.64
C LYS A 43 -14.80 -2.12 4.94
N ILE A 44 -14.12 -1.55 3.94
CA ILE A 44 -12.84 -0.87 4.14
C ILE A 44 -13.02 0.36 5.04
N ASP A 45 -13.98 1.22 4.73
CA ASP A 45 -14.27 2.43 5.52
C ASP A 45 -14.70 2.08 6.95
N TYR A 46 -15.51 1.02 7.10
CA TYR A 46 -15.91 0.54 8.41
C TYR A 46 -14.72 0.01 9.22
N SER A 47 -13.82 -0.77 8.58
CA SER A 47 -12.60 -1.25 9.23
C SER A 47 -11.68 -0.10 9.67
N GLN A 48 -11.58 0.98 8.88
CA GLN A 48 -10.80 2.16 9.25
C GLN A 48 -11.36 2.84 10.51
N LYS A 49 -12.69 3.01 10.59
CA LYS A 49 -13.33 3.59 11.79
C LYS A 49 -13.08 2.74 13.05
N LEU A 50 -13.09 1.42 12.91
CA LEU A 50 -12.77 0.51 14.02
C LEU A 50 -11.31 0.67 14.46
N MET A 51 -10.37 0.78 13.51
CA MET A 51 -8.96 1.05 13.83
C MET A 51 -8.77 2.38 14.56
N ASP A 52 -9.45 3.45 14.09
CA ASP A 52 -9.41 4.77 14.71
C ASP A 52 -10.01 4.76 16.14
N ALA A 53 -10.97 3.86 16.41
CA ALA A 53 -11.55 3.64 17.72
C ALA A 53 -10.72 2.70 18.62
N GLY A 54 -9.62 2.13 18.12
CA GLY A 54 -8.79 1.16 18.86
C GLY A 54 -9.34 -0.27 18.87
N GLU A 55 -10.42 -0.55 18.14
CA GLU A 55 -11.08 -1.86 18.03
C GLU A 55 -10.36 -2.77 17.02
N ILE A 56 -9.06 -3.02 17.26
CA ILE A 56 -8.17 -3.69 16.32
C ILE A 56 -8.65 -5.10 15.96
N GLY A 57 -9.08 -5.90 16.94
CA GLY A 57 -9.53 -7.28 16.70
C GLY A 57 -10.74 -7.34 15.76
N THR A 58 -11.73 -6.48 16.01
CA THR A 58 -12.93 -6.39 15.16
C THR A 58 -12.57 -5.91 13.74
N ALA A 59 -11.64 -4.96 13.61
CA ALA A 59 -11.15 -4.51 12.31
C ALA A 59 -10.46 -5.64 11.52
N GLU A 60 -9.61 -6.45 12.19
CA GLU A 60 -8.95 -7.62 11.59
C GLU A 60 -9.98 -8.65 11.09
N GLU A 61 -11.03 -8.92 11.88
CA GLU A 61 -12.10 -9.84 11.49
C GLU A 61 -12.88 -9.36 10.26
N VAL A 62 -13.25 -8.07 10.21
CA VAL A 62 -13.96 -7.47 9.08
C VAL A 62 -13.13 -7.59 7.81
N LEU A 63 -11.85 -7.23 7.87
CA LEU A 63 -10.93 -7.31 6.74
C LEU A 63 -10.69 -8.76 6.30
N THR A 64 -10.57 -9.69 7.26
CA THR A 64 -10.39 -11.11 6.95
C THR A 64 -11.61 -11.70 6.23
N LYS A 65 -12.83 -11.39 6.70
CA LYS A 65 -14.07 -11.80 6.02
C LYS A 65 -14.19 -11.17 4.62
N LEU A 66 -13.76 -9.91 4.46
CA LEU A 66 -13.74 -9.26 3.15
C LEU A 66 -12.77 -9.96 2.19
N ILE A 67 -11.55 -10.25 2.64
CA ILE A 67 -10.53 -10.97 1.86
C ILE A 67 -11.03 -12.37 1.47
N GLN A 68 -11.68 -13.11 2.36
CA GLN A 68 -12.25 -14.43 2.05
C GLN A 68 -13.34 -14.34 0.96
N ALA A 69 -14.17 -13.30 1.00
CA ALA A 69 -15.22 -13.09 0.01
C ALA A 69 -14.69 -12.54 -1.33
N GLN A 70 -13.61 -11.78 -1.31
CA GLN A 70 -13.03 -11.09 -2.47
C GLN A 70 -11.49 -11.18 -2.42
N PRO A 71 -10.92 -12.37 -2.66
CA PRO A 71 -9.49 -12.62 -2.47
C PRO A 71 -8.60 -11.84 -3.45
N ASP A 72 -9.16 -11.39 -4.58
CA ASP A 72 -8.47 -10.57 -5.57
C ASP A 72 -8.67 -9.06 -5.33
N PHE A 73 -9.25 -8.65 -4.20
CA PHE A 73 -9.37 -7.24 -3.83
C PHE A 73 -8.11 -6.75 -3.12
N ALA A 74 -7.15 -6.26 -3.90
CA ALA A 74 -5.86 -5.77 -3.41
C ALA A 74 -5.98 -4.79 -2.22
N GLU A 75 -6.94 -3.85 -2.23
CA GLU A 75 -7.07 -2.88 -1.14
C GLU A 75 -7.49 -3.50 0.20
N ALA A 76 -8.21 -4.63 0.20
CA ALA A 76 -8.56 -5.32 1.44
C ALA A 76 -7.32 -5.90 2.13
N TRP A 77 -6.42 -6.51 1.36
CA TRP A 77 -5.11 -6.95 1.84
C TRP A 77 -4.26 -5.77 2.30
N ASN A 78 -4.19 -4.70 1.51
CA ASN A 78 -3.43 -3.49 1.83
C ASN A 78 -3.89 -2.84 3.15
N ARG A 79 -5.20 -2.80 3.40
CA ARG A 79 -5.77 -2.29 4.65
C ARG A 79 -5.45 -3.17 5.85
N ARG A 80 -5.49 -4.49 5.69
CA ARG A 80 -5.10 -5.40 6.78
C ARG A 80 -3.59 -5.40 7.05
N ALA A 81 -2.78 -5.21 6.01
CA ALA A 81 -1.35 -4.94 6.17
C ALA A 81 -1.12 -3.69 7.03
N PHE A 82 -1.78 -2.58 6.70
CA PHE A 82 -1.69 -1.35 7.50
C PHE A 82 -2.10 -1.55 8.97
N LEU A 83 -3.18 -2.31 9.22
CA LEU A 83 -3.58 -2.70 10.57
C LEU A 83 -2.48 -3.48 11.30
N TYR A 84 -1.92 -4.51 10.67
CA TYR A 84 -0.85 -5.30 11.29
C TYR A 84 0.40 -4.47 11.56
N TYR A 85 0.76 -3.57 10.63
CA TYR A 85 1.87 -2.65 10.81
C TYR A 85 1.66 -1.73 12.02
N SER A 86 0.45 -1.16 12.17
CA SER A 86 0.15 -0.20 13.25
C SER A 86 0.23 -0.84 14.64
N VAL A 87 -0.01 -2.14 14.75
CA VAL A 87 0.15 -2.90 16.01
C VAL A 87 1.48 -3.64 16.14
N GLY A 88 2.45 -3.36 15.25
CA GLY A 88 3.80 -3.91 15.33
C GLY A 88 3.95 -5.34 14.82
N ASN A 89 2.91 -5.93 14.22
CA ASN A 89 2.97 -7.26 13.63
C ASN A 89 3.52 -7.21 12.20
N TYR A 90 4.79 -6.87 12.06
CA TYR A 90 5.43 -6.62 10.78
C TYR A 90 5.51 -7.86 9.88
N HIS A 91 5.53 -9.08 10.43
CA HIS A 91 5.53 -10.30 9.63
C HIS A 91 4.18 -10.51 8.93
N LYS A 92 3.06 -10.46 9.66
CA LYS A 92 1.74 -10.56 9.04
C LYS A 92 1.49 -9.41 8.05
N SER A 93 1.94 -8.20 8.39
CA SER A 93 1.86 -7.05 7.47
C SER A 93 2.65 -7.30 6.19
N LEU A 94 3.85 -7.91 6.30
CA LEU A 94 4.68 -8.24 5.15
C LEU A 94 3.99 -9.27 4.24
N ASP A 95 3.38 -10.31 4.82
CA ASP A 95 2.63 -11.32 4.07
C ASP A 95 1.47 -10.70 3.29
N ASP A 96 0.68 -9.83 3.94
CA ASP A 96 -0.43 -9.13 3.28
C ASP A 96 0.09 -8.16 2.20
N CYS A 97 1.18 -7.41 2.44
CA CYS A 97 1.78 -6.56 1.40
C CYS A 97 2.26 -7.37 0.18
N GLN A 98 2.83 -8.56 0.39
CA GLN A 98 3.25 -9.43 -0.70
C GLN A 98 2.04 -9.88 -1.54
N MET A 99 0.91 -10.21 -0.90
CA MET A 99 -0.33 -10.51 -1.62
C MET A 99 -0.81 -9.33 -2.46
N VAL A 100 -0.74 -8.11 -1.95
CA VAL A 100 -1.09 -6.91 -2.74
C VAL A 100 -0.18 -6.76 -3.96
N VAL A 101 1.13 -6.95 -3.80
CA VAL A 101 2.10 -6.82 -4.91
C VAL A 101 1.92 -7.94 -5.94
N GLN A 102 1.54 -9.15 -5.52
CA GLN A 102 1.19 -10.24 -6.45
C GLN A 102 -0.06 -9.90 -7.27
N LEU A 103 -1.10 -9.32 -6.66
CA LEU A 103 -2.33 -8.92 -7.34
C LEU A 103 -2.13 -7.67 -8.23
N ASN A 104 -1.30 -6.73 -7.76
CA ASN A 104 -1.00 -5.48 -8.44
C ASN A 104 0.47 -5.07 -8.21
N PRO A 105 1.38 -5.42 -9.13
CA PRO A 105 2.79 -5.06 -9.03
C PRO A 105 3.06 -3.55 -9.03
N MET A 106 2.11 -2.73 -9.50
CA MET A 106 2.24 -1.27 -9.56
C MET A 106 1.67 -0.58 -8.31
N HIS A 107 1.29 -1.34 -7.28
CA HIS A 107 0.69 -0.79 -6.07
C HIS A 107 1.73 -0.10 -5.17
N PHE A 108 2.03 1.16 -5.46
CA PHE A 108 3.05 1.95 -4.75
C PHE A 108 2.82 2.04 -3.23
N GLY A 109 1.56 2.03 -2.77
CA GLY A 109 1.25 2.01 -1.32
C GLY A 109 1.70 0.73 -0.61
N ALA A 110 1.53 -0.44 -1.24
CA ALA A 110 1.92 -1.72 -0.66
C ALA A 110 3.43 -1.94 -0.75
N LEU A 111 4.08 -1.49 -1.83
CA LEU A 111 5.55 -1.47 -1.90
C LEU A 111 6.14 -0.57 -0.79
N HIS A 112 5.55 0.60 -0.55
CA HIS A 112 5.94 1.45 0.58
C HIS A 112 5.76 0.71 1.93
N GLY A 113 4.57 0.15 2.19
CA GLY A 113 4.29 -0.61 3.42
C GLY A 113 5.22 -1.81 3.60
N MET A 114 5.53 -2.53 2.53
CA MET A 114 6.47 -3.65 2.52
C MET A 114 7.89 -3.20 2.89
N GLY A 115 8.35 -2.09 2.33
CA GLY A 115 9.64 -1.50 2.69
C GLY A 115 9.70 -1.09 4.17
N LEU A 116 8.62 -0.51 4.70
CA LEU A 116 8.52 -0.19 6.13
C LEU A 116 8.59 -1.45 7.00
N CYS A 117 7.90 -2.53 6.62
CA CYS A 117 7.97 -3.81 7.33
C CYS A 117 9.40 -4.35 7.37
N TYR A 118 10.09 -4.36 6.22
CA TYR A 118 11.49 -4.78 6.17
C TYR A 118 12.40 -3.92 7.05
N ALA A 119 12.22 -2.60 7.03
CA ALA A 119 12.99 -1.68 7.86
C ALA A 119 12.75 -1.93 9.37
N ALA A 120 11.49 -2.13 9.77
CA ALA A 120 11.12 -2.43 11.14
C ALA A 120 11.69 -3.79 11.62
N LEU A 121 11.78 -4.77 10.71
CA LEU A 121 12.44 -6.05 10.92
C LEU A 121 13.97 -5.99 10.81
N LYS A 122 14.56 -4.79 10.68
CA LYS A 122 16.01 -4.54 10.51
C LYS A 122 16.61 -5.18 9.25
N LYS A 123 15.78 -5.55 8.28
CA LYS A 123 16.16 -6.06 6.96
C LYS A 123 16.39 -4.89 6.01
N TYR A 124 17.40 -4.09 6.31
CA TYR A 124 17.60 -2.78 5.67
C TYR A 124 17.93 -2.88 4.17
N ARG A 125 18.60 -3.95 3.72
CA ARG A 125 18.90 -4.14 2.28
C ARG A 125 17.62 -4.39 1.48
N GLU A 126 16.76 -5.26 1.98
CA GLU A 126 15.46 -5.58 1.41
C GLU A 126 14.53 -4.36 1.44
N ALA A 127 14.55 -3.58 2.53
CA ALA A 127 13.82 -2.32 2.63
C ALA A 127 14.24 -1.33 1.53
N ILE A 128 15.55 -1.09 1.34
CA ILE A 128 16.09 -0.21 0.30
C ILE A 128 15.64 -0.67 -1.09
N GLN A 129 15.81 -1.96 -1.41
CA GLN A 129 15.40 -2.52 -2.70
C GLN A 129 13.90 -2.32 -2.94
N THR A 130 13.09 -2.52 -1.91
CA THR A 130 11.64 -2.37 -2.00
C THR A 130 11.22 -0.91 -2.18
N PHE A 131 11.81 0.03 -1.44
CA PHE A 131 11.56 1.46 -1.63
C PHE A 131 12.02 1.94 -3.03
N GLN A 132 13.12 1.40 -3.55
CA GLN A 132 13.56 1.67 -4.92
C GLN A 132 12.54 1.18 -5.96
N GLN A 133 11.89 0.03 -5.73
CA GLN A 133 10.79 -0.41 -6.60
C GLN A 133 9.60 0.57 -6.53
N ALA A 134 9.21 1.04 -5.35
CA ALA A 134 8.18 2.06 -5.21
C ALA A 134 8.55 3.37 -5.95
N LEU A 135 9.83 3.78 -5.90
CA LEU A 135 10.33 4.96 -6.62
C LEU A 135 10.37 4.79 -8.14
N LYS A 136 10.39 3.57 -8.69
CA LYS A 136 10.20 3.38 -10.14
C LYS A 136 8.79 3.79 -10.60
N ILE A 137 7.82 3.78 -9.68
CA ILE A 137 6.42 4.14 -9.93
C ILE A 137 6.17 5.60 -9.57
N GLN A 138 6.62 6.02 -8.38
CA GLN A 138 6.53 7.40 -7.90
C GLN A 138 7.93 7.98 -7.63
N PRO A 139 8.65 8.43 -8.68
CA PRO A 139 10.06 8.85 -8.55
C PRO A 139 10.26 10.06 -7.63
N TYR A 140 9.22 10.90 -7.47
CA TYR A 140 9.23 12.09 -6.62
C TYR A 140 8.75 11.85 -5.18
N SER A 141 8.58 10.59 -4.75
CA SER A 141 8.20 10.29 -3.36
C SER A 141 9.36 10.61 -2.40
N LEU A 142 9.36 11.82 -1.84
CA LEU A 142 10.35 12.27 -0.86
C LEU A 142 10.39 11.35 0.38
N VAL A 143 9.25 10.77 0.75
CA VAL A 143 9.15 9.82 1.88
C VAL A 143 10.00 8.57 1.60
N ASN A 144 9.85 7.95 0.43
CA ASN A 144 10.63 6.76 0.08
C ASN A 144 12.13 7.09 -0.10
N GLN A 145 12.45 8.25 -0.67
CA GLN A 145 13.84 8.71 -0.79
C GLN A 145 14.49 8.87 0.60
N LYS A 146 13.78 9.49 1.55
CA LYS A 146 14.24 9.65 2.93
C LYS A 146 14.44 8.30 3.62
N LEU A 147 13.50 7.37 3.49
CA LEU A 147 13.58 6.04 4.09
C LEU A 147 14.75 5.21 3.54
N ILE A 148 15.09 5.36 2.26
CA ILE A 148 16.30 4.74 1.68
C ILE A 148 17.56 5.28 2.36
N LEU A 149 17.67 6.60 2.55
CA LEU A 149 18.80 7.22 3.23
C LEU A 149 18.91 6.74 4.68
N GLU A 150 17.80 6.71 5.41
CA GLU A 150 17.75 6.21 6.79
C GLU A 150 18.20 4.74 6.88
N CYS A 151 17.73 3.87 5.98
CA CYS A 151 18.17 2.48 5.92
C CYS A 151 19.65 2.34 5.53
N THR A 152 20.15 3.22 4.66
CA THR A 152 21.56 3.22 4.23
C THR A 152 22.48 3.56 5.41
N ILE A 153 22.11 4.55 6.22
CA ILE A 153 22.84 4.92 7.44
C ILE A 153 22.84 3.76 8.47
N LYS A 154 21.79 2.93 8.50
CA LYS A 154 21.74 1.75 9.38
C LYS A 154 22.61 0.58 8.90
N LEU A 155 23.09 0.61 7.66
CA LEU A 155 23.96 -0.41 7.07
C LEU A 155 25.45 -0.05 7.10
N SER A 156 25.77 1.24 7.30
CA SER A 156 27.14 1.73 7.50
C SER A 156 27.61 1.50 8.92
#